data_AF-A0A377NBA2-F1
#
_entry.id   AF-A0A377NBA2-F1
#
_cell.length_a   1.000
_cell.length_b   1.000
_cell.length_c   1.000
_cell.angle_alpha   90.00
_cell.angle_beta   90.00
_cell.angle_gamma   90.00
#
_symmetry.space_group_name_H-M   'P 1'
#
loop_
_entity.id
_entity.type
_entity.pdbx_description
1 polymer ?
#
loop_
_entity_poly.entity_id
_entity_poly.type
_entity_poly.pdbx_seq_one_letter_code
_entity_poly.pdbx_strand_id
1 'polypeptide(L)'
;MKTIATEQLPAQVQLPNYDRGQLKSRIVHIGFGAFHRAHQALMTDRVLNKQGGDWGICEVSLFGRDNLIKALRQQDNLFTVLEKGAEGDQAIVIGAVCETLHGRIEGINAVVEKLAEPQVAIVSLTITEKGYCIEPGSGKLDLDNPQIQQDLTGEQTPSTAPGILVEALRLRHQRGLPGFSVLSCDNIPENGHVVKNAVLGLAQARSAELAAWIESHVTFPSTMVDRIVPAATENALDEITEALGGVADPCGIACEPFIQW
;
A
#
# COMPACT_ATOMS: atom_id res chain seq x y z
N MET A 1 -26.33 3.00 -3.87
CA MET A 1 -25.70 2.72 -5.17
C MET A 1 -25.51 1.21 -5.23
N LYS A 2 -25.72 0.57 -6.38
CA LYS A 2 -25.52 -0.89 -6.52
C LYS A 2 -24.01 -1.18 -6.47
N THR A 3 -23.51 -1.78 -5.40
CA THR A 3 -22.08 -2.11 -5.22
C THR A 3 -21.91 -3.50 -4.61
N ILE A 4 -20.70 -4.04 -4.66
CA ILE A 4 -20.38 -5.33 -4.01
C ILE A 4 -20.57 -5.32 -2.49
N ALA A 5 -20.68 -4.15 -1.86
CA ALA A 5 -20.93 -4.02 -0.42
C ALA A 5 -22.43 -4.14 -0.05
N THR A 6 -23.32 -3.82 -0.99
CA THR A 6 -24.78 -3.76 -0.73
C THR A 6 -25.57 -4.88 -1.38
N GLU A 7 -25.00 -5.53 -2.40
CA GLU A 7 -25.68 -6.54 -3.19
C GLU A 7 -25.38 -7.96 -2.72
N GLN A 8 -26.34 -8.86 -2.93
CA GLN A 8 -26.10 -10.29 -2.79
C GLN A 8 -25.33 -10.80 -4.02
N LEU A 9 -24.12 -11.31 -3.79
CA LEU A 9 -23.27 -11.87 -4.84
C LEU A 9 -23.56 -13.37 -5.06
N PRO A 10 -23.18 -13.93 -6.22
CA PRO A 10 -23.29 -15.37 -6.47
C PRO A 10 -22.58 -16.21 -5.40
N ALA A 11 -23.11 -17.41 -5.10
CA ALA A 11 -22.64 -18.25 -4.00
C ALA A 11 -21.17 -18.72 -4.14
N GLN A 12 -20.64 -18.73 -5.36
CA GLN A 12 -19.25 -19.10 -5.64
C GLN A 12 -18.24 -17.95 -5.39
N VAL A 13 -18.71 -16.70 -5.21
CA VAL A 13 -17.84 -15.58 -4.88
C VAL A 13 -17.35 -15.74 -3.43
N GLN A 14 -16.04 -15.72 -3.23
CA GLN A 14 -15.48 -15.78 -1.88
C GLN A 14 -15.61 -14.41 -1.22
N LEU A 15 -16.20 -14.38 -0.03
CA LEU A 15 -16.39 -13.18 0.77
C LEU A 15 -15.51 -13.24 2.03
N PRO A 16 -15.11 -12.10 2.61
CA PRO A 16 -14.47 -12.05 3.92
C PRO A 16 -15.33 -12.75 4.97
N ASN A 17 -14.75 -13.68 5.73
CA ASN A 17 -15.43 -14.42 6.80
C ASN A 17 -15.05 -13.95 8.22
N TYR A 18 -14.25 -12.89 8.31
CA TYR A 18 -13.80 -12.25 9.55
C TYR A 18 -14.54 -10.92 9.82
N ASP A 19 -14.57 -10.49 11.09
CA ASP A 19 -15.22 -9.23 11.47
C ASP A 19 -14.36 -8.02 11.05
N ARG A 20 -14.72 -7.40 9.92
CA ARG A 20 -14.07 -6.19 9.41
C ARG A 20 -14.14 -5.01 10.38
N GLY A 21 -15.14 -4.98 11.28
CA GLY A 21 -15.27 -3.94 12.30
C GLY A 21 -14.19 -3.97 13.38
N GLN A 22 -13.44 -5.08 13.50
CA GLN A 22 -12.30 -5.19 14.42
C GLN A 22 -10.99 -4.69 13.82
N LEU A 23 -10.93 -4.49 12.50
CA LEU A 23 -9.69 -4.13 11.82
C LEU A 23 -9.17 -2.77 12.31
N LYS A 24 -7.85 -2.70 12.49
CA LYS A 24 -7.11 -1.47 12.71
C LYS A 24 -6.11 -1.31 11.59
N SER A 25 -5.89 -0.07 11.15
CA SER A 25 -4.86 0.29 10.18
C SER A 25 -3.45 0.08 10.75
N ARG A 26 -3.04 -1.18 10.89
CA ARG A 26 -1.71 -1.59 11.37
C ARG A 26 -0.69 -1.60 10.24
N ILE A 27 -1.18 -1.78 9.01
CA ILE A 27 -0.42 -1.62 7.78
C ILE A 27 -0.92 -0.33 7.11
N VAL A 28 0.01 0.53 6.71
CA VAL A 28 -0.28 1.61 5.77
C VAL A 28 0.43 1.26 4.47
N HIS A 29 -0.30 1.15 3.36
CA HIS A 29 0.28 0.84 2.07
C HIS A 29 0.36 2.10 1.19
N ILE A 30 1.55 2.43 0.68
CA ILE A 30 1.76 3.54 -0.24
C ILE A 30 1.88 2.99 -1.66
N GLY A 31 0.93 3.38 -2.50
CA GLY A 31 0.83 2.93 -3.89
C GLY A 31 -0.32 1.95 -4.06
N PHE A 32 -1.56 2.46 -4.18
CA PHE A 32 -2.74 1.60 -4.39
C PHE A 32 -2.80 1.05 -5.83
N GLY A 33 -1.86 0.16 -6.15
CA GLY A 33 -1.55 -0.47 -7.43
C GLY A 33 -2.53 -1.55 -7.88
N ALA A 34 -2.37 -2.03 -9.11
CA ALA A 34 -2.96 -3.32 -9.52
C ALA A 34 -2.28 -4.47 -8.77
N PHE A 35 -0.94 -4.48 -8.75
CA PHE A 35 -0.15 -5.50 -8.07
C PHE A 35 -0.48 -5.60 -6.59
N HIS A 36 -0.52 -4.48 -5.86
CA HIS A 36 -0.85 -4.47 -4.44
C HIS A 36 -2.19 -5.15 -4.13
N ARG A 37 -3.25 -4.73 -4.84
CA ARG A 37 -4.61 -5.29 -4.73
C ARG A 37 -4.62 -6.80 -4.91
N ALA A 38 -3.88 -7.29 -5.91
CA ALA A 38 -3.81 -8.72 -6.23
C ALA A 38 -2.75 -9.49 -5.42
N HIS A 39 -1.93 -8.85 -4.58
CA HIS A 39 -0.82 -9.51 -3.89
C HIS A 39 -0.86 -9.28 -2.37
N GLN A 40 -0.37 -8.14 -1.86
CA GLN A 40 -0.25 -7.95 -0.41
C GLN A 40 -1.62 -7.82 0.26
N ALA A 41 -2.58 -7.15 -0.38
CA ALA A 41 -3.94 -7.02 0.16
C ALA A 41 -4.65 -8.40 0.19
N LEU A 42 -4.54 -9.19 -0.88
CA LEU A 42 -5.08 -10.56 -0.91
C LEU A 42 -4.40 -11.47 0.12
N MET A 43 -3.07 -11.41 0.26
CA MET A 43 -2.36 -12.24 1.25
C MET A 43 -2.80 -11.88 2.68
N THR A 44 -2.95 -10.59 2.97
CA THR A 44 -3.46 -10.11 4.26
C THR A 44 -4.89 -10.61 4.50
N ASP A 45 -5.75 -10.52 3.49
CA ASP A 45 -7.13 -11.02 3.54
C ASP A 45 -7.20 -12.54 3.79
N ARG A 46 -6.35 -13.32 3.11
CA ARG A 46 -6.23 -14.77 3.32
C ARG A 46 -5.80 -15.11 4.75
N VAL A 47 -4.86 -14.35 5.33
CA VAL A 47 -4.45 -14.55 6.73
C VAL A 47 -5.59 -14.21 7.69
N LEU A 48 -6.28 -13.08 7.47
CA LEU A 48 -7.44 -12.69 8.28
C LEU A 48 -8.57 -13.73 8.21
N ASN A 49 -8.86 -14.29 7.04
CA ASN A 49 -9.86 -15.36 6.88
C ASN A 49 -9.46 -16.66 7.60
N LYS A 50 -8.15 -16.94 7.71
CA LYS A 50 -7.65 -18.17 8.32
C LYS A 50 -7.44 -18.05 9.83
N GLN A 51 -7.03 -16.89 10.32
CA GLN A 51 -6.55 -16.69 11.69
C GLN A 51 -7.31 -15.61 12.46
N GLY A 52 -8.14 -14.81 11.79
CA GLY A 52 -8.71 -13.59 12.36
C GLY A 52 -7.63 -12.55 12.70
N GLY A 53 -7.97 -11.64 13.61
CA GLY A 53 -7.09 -10.56 14.06
C GLY A 53 -7.56 -9.19 13.58
N ASP A 54 -6.75 -8.17 13.89
CA ASP A 54 -7.06 -6.76 13.62
C ASP A 54 -6.04 -6.09 12.67
N TRP A 55 -5.31 -6.87 11.87
CA TRP A 55 -4.32 -6.37 10.89
C TRP A 55 -5.00 -5.90 9.60
N GLY A 56 -5.63 -4.73 9.67
CA GLY A 56 -6.17 -4.03 8.53
C GLY A 56 -5.16 -3.13 7.81
N ILE A 57 -5.50 -2.78 6.58
CA ILE A 57 -4.71 -1.91 5.69
C ILE A 57 -5.40 -0.55 5.55
N CYS A 58 -4.62 0.51 5.74
CA CYS A 58 -4.95 1.84 5.23
C CYS A 58 -4.24 2.04 3.88
N GLU A 59 -5.02 2.19 2.80
CA GLU A 59 -4.49 2.44 1.47
C GLU A 59 -4.16 3.91 1.28
N VAL A 60 -2.98 4.19 0.74
CA VAL A 60 -2.52 5.55 0.44
C VAL A 60 -2.19 5.67 -1.04
N SER A 61 -2.83 6.65 -1.70
CA SER A 61 -2.42 7.14 -3.02
C SER A 61 -1.88 8.55 -2.89
N LEU A 62 -0.58 8.74 -3.17
CA LEU A 62 0.04 10.07 -3.06
C LEU A 62 -0.39 10.99 -4.22
N PHE A 63 -0.44 10.45 -5.44
CA PHE A 63 -0.76 11.18 -6.66
C PHE A 63 -1.64 10.36 -7.60
N GLY A 64 -2.63 11.00 -8.22
CA GLY A 64 -3.54 10.37 -9.18
C GLY A 64 -4.41 9.27 -8.55
N ARG A 65 -5.25 8.64 -9.37
CA ARG A 65 -6.21 7.60 -8.95
C ARG A 65 -7.30 8.10 -7.98
N ASP A 66 -7.58 9.40 -7.99
CA ASP A 66 -8.62 10.07 -7.21
C ASP A 66 -9.98 9.36 -7.36
N ASN A 67 -10.33 8.96 -8.59
CA ASN A 67 -11.58 8.25 -8.88
C ASN A 67 -11.60 6.83 -8.31
N LEU A 68 -10.46 6.14 -8.30
CA LEU A 68 -10.34 4.79 -7.77
C LEU A 68 -10.51 4.79 -6.24
N ILE A 69 -9.89 5.74 -5.53
CA ILE A 69 -10.08 5.89 -4.08
C ILE A 69 -11.52 6.27 -3.74
N LYS A 70 -12.14 7.19 -4.51
CA LYS A 70 -13.56 7.53 -4.32
C LYS A 70 -14.48 6.33 -4.54
N ALA A 71 -14.23 5.54 -5.58
CA ALA A 71 -14.98 4.32 -5.85
C ALA A 71 -14.81 3.30 -4.72
N LEU A 72 -13.58 3.09 -4.25
CA LEU A 72 -13.28 2.18 -3.14
C LEU A 72 -14.06 2.56 -1.87
N ARG A 73 -14.10 3.84 -1.53
CA ARG A 73 -14.87 4.38 -0.40
C ARG A 73 -16.38 4.16 -0.55
N GLN A 74 -16.92 4.20 -1.77
CA GLN A 74 -18.34 3.94 -2.04
C GLN A 74 -18.72 2.45 -1.91
N GLN A 75 -17.73 1.57 -1.88
CA GLN A 75 -17.90 0.12 -1.74
C GLN A 75 -17.42 -0.39 -0.38
N ASP A 76 -17.52 0.42 0.68
CA ASP A 76 -17.03 0.10 2.04
C ASP A 76 -15.59 -0.42 2.06
N ASN A 77 -14.73 0.14 1.20
CA ASN A 77 -13.36 -0.28 0.97
C ASN A 77 -13.17 -1.73 0.51
N LEU A 78 -14.21 -2.34 -0.08
CA LEU A 78 -14.14 -3.64 -0.73
C LEU A 78 -13.71 -3.50 -2.20
N PHE A 79 -13.02 -4.52 -2.68
CA PHE A 79 -12.76 -4.72 -4.11
C PHE A 79 -12.57 -6.21 -4.40
N THR A 80 -12.63 -6.58 -5.68
CA THR A 80 -12.58 -7.98 -6.13
C THR A 80 -11.25 -8.30 -6.78
N VAL A 81 -10.67 -9.43 -6.40
CA VAL A 81 -9.59 -10.09 -7.14
C VAL A 81 -10.20 -11.27 -7.90
N LEU A 82 -10.00 -11.30 -9.22
CA LEU A 82 -10.37 -12.44 -10.06
C LEU A 82 -9.11 -13.24 -10.40
N GLU A 83 -8.98 -14.43 -9.80
CA GLU A 83 -7.90 -15.37 -10.14
C GLU A 83 -8.32 -16.18 -11.36
N LYS A 84 -7.58 -16.06 -12.46
CA LYS A 84 -7.91 -16.71 -13.74
C LYS A 84 -7.09 -17.99 -13.93
N GLY A 85 -7.67 -19.14 -13.58
CA GLY A 85 -6.99 -20.44 -13.61
C GLY A 85 -7.42 -21.34 -14.76
N ALA A 86 -6.63 -22.39 -15.01
CA ALA A 86 -6.97 -23.40 -16.02
C ALA A 86 -8.25 -24.20 -15.68
N GLU A 87 -8.56 -24.33 -14.39
CA GLU A 87 -9.75 -25.03 -13.88
C GLU A 87 -10.98 -24.13 -13.75
N GLY A 88 -10.82 -22.83 -14.02
CA GLY A 88 -11.87 -21.82 -13.90
C GLY A 88 -11.39 -20.56 -13.19
N ASP A 89 -12.25 -19.55 -13.23
CA ASP A 89 -12.00 -18.26 -12.59
C ASP A 89 -12.61 -18.26 -11.18
N GLN A 90 -11.88 -17.67 -10.21
CA GLN A 90 -12.34 -17.50 -8.84
C GLN A 90 -12.38 -16.03 -8.46
N ALA A 91 -13.57 -15.50 -8.24
CA ALA A 91 -13.77 -14.15 -7.70
C ALA A 91 -13.64 -14.17 -6.17
N ILE A 92 -12.84 -13.26 -5.63
CA ILE A 92 -12.55 -13.12 -4.20
C ILE A 92 -12.73 -11.65 -3.83
N VAL A 93 -13.69 -11.34 -2.96
CA VAL A 93 -13.88 -10.00 -2.41
C VAL A 93 -12.89 -9.79 -1.27
N ILE A 94 -12.06 -8.77 -1.39
CA ILE A 94 -11.03 -8.39 -0.43
C ILE A 94 -11.61 -7.40 0.57
N GLY A 95 -11.54 -7.74 1.85
CA GLY A 95 -12.01 -6.94 2.97
C GLY A 95 -10.92 -6.34 3.85
N ALA A 96 -9.65 -6.67 3.59
CA ALA A 96 -8.53 -6.33 4.47
C ALA A 96 -8.24 -4.82 4.50
N VAL A 97 -8.70 -4.08 3.48
CA VAL A 97 -8.66 -2.62 3.47
C VAL A 97 -9.80 -2.10 4.33
N CYS A 98 -9.44 -1.40 5.41
CA CYS A 98 -10.39 -0.77 6.33
C CYS A 98 -10.42 0.75 6.22
N GLU A 99 -9.42 1.35 5.57
CA GLU A 99 -9.28 2.80 5.51
C GLU A 99 -8.54 3.23 4.23
N THR A 100 -8.76 4.47 3.79
CA THR A 100 -8.13 5.01 2.59
C THR A 100 -7.79 6.49 2.75
N LEU A 101 -6.61 6.90 2.29
CA LEU A 101 -6.17 8.30 2.22
C LEU A 101 -5.62 8.62 0.83
N HIS A 102 -5.77 9.87 0.42
CA HIS A 102 -5.29 10.39 -0.84
C HIS A 102 -4.58 11.73 -0.65
N GLY A 103 -3.34 11.82 -1.12
CA GLY A 103 -2.46 12.97 -0.91
C GLY A 103 -3.01 14.30 -1.43
N ARG A 104 -3.93 14.28 -2.41
CA ARG A 104 -4.64 15.48 -2.92
C ARG A 104 -5.99 15.76 -2.28
N ILE A 105 -6.64 14.76 -1.65
CA ILE A 105 -7.99 14.95 -1.08
C ILE A 105 -7.84 15.34 0.39
N GLU A 106 -7.11 14.56 1.17
CA GLU A 106 -6.86 14.84 2.59
C GLU A 106 -5.56 15.65 2.82
N GLY A 107 -4.65 15.66 1.84
CA GLY A 107 -3.35 16.33 1.95
C GLY A 107 -2.25 15.39 2.44
N ILE A 108 -1.00 15.68 2.05
CA ILE A 108 0.15 14.85 2.47
C ILE A 108 0.38 14.90 3.98
N ASN A 109 0.05 16.01 4.67
CA ASN A 109 0.14 16.07 6.12
C ASN A 109 -0.78 15.04 6.81
N ALA A 110 -1.98 14.78 6.25
CA ALA A 110 -2.85 13.74 6.78
C ALA A 110 -2.25 12.34 6.60
N VAL A 111 -1.56 12.10 5.48
CA VAL A 111 -0.81 10.86 5.24
C VAL A 111 0.33 10.71 6.26
N VAL A 112 1.13 11.76 6.47
CA VAL A 112 2.23 11.77 7.45
C VAL A 112 1.71 11.47 8.87
N GLU A 113 0.62 12.13 9.27
CA GLU A 113 -0.03 11.87 10.57
C GLU A 113 -0.53 10.43 10.68
N LYS A 114 -1.09 9.87 9.59
CA LYS A 114 -1.53 8.47 9.55
C LYS A 114 -0.39 7.51 9.86
N LEU A 115 0.76 7.68 9.19
CA LEU A 115 1.95 6.87 9.44
C LEU A 115 2.48 7.03 10.89
N ALA A 116 2.20 8.17 11.52
CA ALA A 116 2.59 8.46 12.89
C ALA A 116 1.59 7.97 13.96
N GLU A 117 0.51 7.28 13.58
CA GLU A 117 -0.44 6.70 14.53
C GLU A 117 0.18 5.51 15.30
N PRO A 118 -0.05 5.36 16.63
CA PRO A 118 0.66 4.39 17.46
C PRO A 118 0.51 2.92 17.02
N GLN A 119 -0.64 2.54 16.45
CA GLN A 119 -0.92 1.18 16.03
C GLN A 119 -0.30 0.79 14.67
N VAL A 120 0.18 1.77 13.89
CA VAL A 120 0.88 1.50 12.62
C VAL A 120 2.20 0.81 12.95
N ALA A 121 2.33 -0.42 12.46
CA ALA A 121 3.48 -1.28 12.67
C ALA A 121 4.28 -1.50 11.37
N ILE A 122 3.61 -1.42 10.21
CA ILE A 122 4.24 -1.60 8.90
C ILE A 122 3.80 -0.48 7.96
N VAL A 123 4.76 0.12 7.26
CA VAL A 123 4.51 0.92 6.06
C VAL A 123 5.05 0.14 4.87
N SER A 124 4.16 -0.29 3.97
CA SER A 124 4.53 -1.06 2.77
C SER A 124 4.42 -0.23 1.49
N LEU A 125 5.19 -0.58 0.46
CA LEU A 125 5.34 0.26 -0.74
C LEU A 125 5.23 -0.55 -2.03
N THR A 126 4.44 -0.04 -3.00
CA THR A 126 4.55 -0.40 -4.42
C THR A 126 4.55 0.88 -5.27
N ILE A 127 5.70 1.57 -5.25
CA ILE A 127 5.83 2.94 -5.78
C ILE A 127 6.68 3.00 -7.07
N THR A 128 7.05 1.84 -7.62
CA THR A 128 8.02 1.67 -8.71
C THR A 128 9.43 2.11 -8.34
N GLU A 129 10.41 1.72 -9.15
CA GLU A 129 11.84 2.01 -8.93
C GLU A 129 12.13 3.51 -8.83
N LYS A 130 11.38 4.31 -9.61
CA LYS A 130 11.52 5.77 -9.62
C LYS A 130 11.06 6.44 -8.33
N GLY A 131 10.16 5.79 -7.59
CA GLY A 131 9.58 6.33 -6.36
C GLY A 131 10.58 6.45 -5.20
N TYR A 132 11.69 5.71 -5.26
CA TYR A 132 12.73 5.73 -4.23
C TYR A 132 13.74 6.88 -4.38
N CYS A 133 13.69 7.62 -5.49
CA CYS A 133 14.60 8.74 -5.78
C CYS A 133 16.09 8.36 -5.60
N ILE A 134 16.47 7.15 -6.02
CA ILE A 134 17.86 6.68 -5.96
C ILE A 134 18.58 6.90 -7.29
N GLU A 135 19.87 7.21 -7.22
CA GLU A 135 20.74 7.29 -8.39
C GLU A 135 20.91 5.90 -9.02
N PRO A 136 20.73 5.76 -10.35
CA PRO A 136 21.05 4.53 -11.05
C PRO A 136 22.51 4.13 -10.84
N GLY A 137 22.74 2.89 -10.40
CA GLY A 137 24.08 2.30 -10.23
C GLY A 137 24.71 2.50 -8.85
N SER A 138 24.54 3.65 -8.21
CA SER A 138 25.09 3.87 -6.85
C SER A 138 24.17 3.34 -5.75
N GLY A 139 22.85 3.28 -6.02
CA GLY A 139 21.84 2.85 -5.05
C GLY A 139 21.67 3.78 -3.85
N LYS A 140 22.26 4.98 -3.94
CA LYS A 140 22.14 6.06 -2.95
C LYS A 140 21.02 7.00 -3.33
N LEU A 141 20.51 7.74 -2.34
CA LEU A 141 19.56 8.82 -2.59
C LEU A 141 20.18 9.86 -3.53
N ASP A 142 19.45 10.20 -4.58
CA ASP A 142 19.79 11.30 -5.49
C ASP A 142 19.47 12.62 -4.79
N LEU A 143 20.51 13.24 -4.21
CA LEU A 143 20.39 14.53 -3.55
C LEU A 143 20.17 15.66 -4.56
N ASP A 144 20.55 15.51 -5.83
CA ASP A 144 20.34 16.53 -6.86
C ASP A 144 18.91 16.49 -7.42
N ASN A 145 18.11 15.47 -7.08
CA ASN A 145 16.71 15.39 -7.44
C ASN A 145 15.92 16.60 -6.87
N PRO A 146 15.23 17.39 -7.72
CA PRO A 146 14.51 18.58 -7.27
C PRO A 146 13.44 18.32 -6.20
N GLN A 147 12.81 17.14 -6.20
CA GLN A 147 11.82 16.77 -5.19
C GLN A 147 12.48 16.42 -3.86
N ILE A 148 13.66 15.79 -3.88
CA ILE A 148 14.45 15.54 -2.67
C ILE A 148 14.94 16.86 -2.08
N GLN A 149 15.39 17.81 -2.91
CA GLN A 149 15.78 19.14 -2.45
C GLN A 149 14.65 19.88 -1.70
N GLN A 150 13.38 19.69 -2.11
CA GLN A 150 12.22 20.22 -1.38
C GLN A 150 12.04 19.55 -0.01
N ASP A 151 12.31 18.26 0.07
CA ASP A 151 12.14 17.47 1.28
C ASP A 151 13.31 17.65 2.28
N LEU A 152 14.45 18.19 1.84
CA LEU A 152 15.68 18.36 2.64
C LEU A 152 15.53 19.33 3.82
N THR A 153 14.75 20.40 3.70
CA THR A 153 14.68 21.38 4.80
C THR A 153 13.73 20.92 5.90
N GLY A 154 12.74 20.10 5.55
CA GLY A 154 11.66 19.71 6.45
C GLY A 154 10.73 20.87 6.87
N GLU A 155 10.90 22.05 6.28
CA GLU A 155 10.06 23.23 6.55
C GLU A 155 8.75 23.18 5.74
N GLN A 156 8.73 22.39 4.67
CA GLN A 156 7.59 22.22 3.78
C GLN A 156 7.04 20.80 3.90
N THR A 157 5.79 20.65 3.49
CA THR A 157 5.14 19.35 3.36
C THR A 157 5.96 18.46 2.40
N PRO A 158 6.35 17.24 2.79
CA PRO A 158 7.17 16.38 1.94
C PRO A 158 6.44 16.01 0.65
N SER A 159 7.20 15.83 -0.42
CA SER A 159 6.71 15.57 -1.77
C SER A 159 7.07 14.18 -2.29
N THR A 160 8.07 13.52 -1.70
CA THR A 160 8.53 12.18 -2.09
C THR A 160 8.16 11.12 -1.07
N ALA A 161 8.17 9.85 -1.48
CA ALA A 161 7.96 8.74 -0.55
C ALA A 161 9.04 8.69 0.56
N PRO A 162 10.36 8.84 0.27
CA PRO A 162 11.37 9.00 1.32
C PRO A 162 11.08 10.17 2.26
N GLY A 163 10.68 11.33 1.74
CA GLY A 163 10.34 12.51 2.57
C GLY A 163 9.18 12.24 3.52
N ILE A 164 8.11 11.63 3.03
CA ILE A 164 6.93 11.26 3.84
C ILE A 164 7.32 10.26 4.94
N LEU A 165 8.13 9.24 4.61
CA LEU A 165 8.61 8.25 5.57
C LEU A 165 9.47 8.90 6.66
N VAL A 166 10.46 9.71 6.28
CA VAL A 166 11.36 10.40 7.23
C VAL A 166 10.58 11.36 8.12
N GLU A 167 9.61 12.09 7.58
CA GLU A 167 8.81 13.03 8.35
C GLU A 167 7.88 12.31 9.34
N ALA A 168 7.23 11.22 8.93
CA ALA A 168 6.43 10.41 9.85
C ALA A 168 7.29 9.80 10.97
N LEU A 169 8.48 9.29 10.65
CA LEU A 169 9.42 8.74 11.64
C LEU A 169 9.94 9.82 12.60
N ARG A 170 10.18 11.04 12.11
CA ARG A 170 10.51 12.21 12.95
C ARG A 170 9.40 12.52 13.95
N LEU A 171 8.14 12.52 13.51
CA LEU A 171 6.99 12.72 14.40
C LEU A 171 6.87 11.62 15.44
N ARG A 172 7.07 10.35 15.05
CA ARG A 172 7.06 9.21 15.97
C ARG A 172 8.14 9.35 17.02
N HIS A 173 9.37 9.69 16.62
CA HIS A 173 10.48 9.95 17.55
C HIS A 173 10.11 11.04 18.56
N GLN A 174 9.60 12.19 18.09
CA GLN A 174 9.19 13.30 18.97
C GLN A 174 8.04 12.93 19.92
N ARG A 175 7.16 12.02 19.51
CA ARG A 175 6.03 11.53 20.31
C ARG A 175 6.41 10.36 21.23
N GLY A 176 7.68 9.91 21.22
CA GLY A 176 8.12 8.73 21.98
C GLY A 176 7.50 7.43 21.51
N LEU A 177 7.09 7.35 20.24
CA LEU A 177 6.52 6.15 19.62
C LEU A 177 7.63 5.29 19.01
N PRO A 178 7.48 3.94 18.98
CA PRO A 178 8.44 3.07 18.30
C PRO A 178 8.43 3.31 16.78
N GLY A 179 9.53 3.04 16.10
CA GLY A 179 9.55 2.98 14.63
C GLY A 179 8.61 1.89 14.09
N PHE A 180 8.18 2.03 12.83
CA PHE A 180 7.49 0.98 12.07
C PHE A 180 8.47 0.28 11.13
N SER A 181 8.16 -0.93 10.67
CA SER A 181 8.91 -1.57 9.59
C SER A 181 8.57 -0.92 8.25
N VAL A 182 9.56 -0.68 7.41
CA VAL A 182 9.36 -0.20 6.03
C VAL A 182 9.58 -1.37 5.07
N LEU A 183 8.50 -1.84 4.46
CA LEU A 183 8.46 -3.06 3.67
C LEU A 183 8.27 -2.73 2.19
N SER A 184 9.37 -2.66 1.43
CA SER A 184 9.26 -2.52 -0.02
C SER A 184 8.69 -3.82 -0.62
N CYS A 185 7.72 -3.68 -1.53
CA CYS A 185 7.17 -4.76 -2.34
C CYS A 185 7.32 -4.43 -3.84
N ASP A 186 8.28 -3.57 -4.19
CA ASP A 186 8.65 -3.33 -5.58
C ASP A 186 9.64 -4.39 -6.06
N ASN A 187 9.61 -4.69 -7.36
CA ASN A 187 10.45 -5.70 -7.99
C ASN A 187 11.87 -5.17 -8.25
N ILE A 188 12.62 -4.97 -7.18
CA ILE A 188 14.00 -4.47 -7.20
C ILE A 188 14.88 -5.44 -6.41
N PRO A 189 16.08 -5.79 -6.90
CA PRO A 189 17.04 -6.54 -6.11
C PRO A 189 17.31 -5.83 -4.79
N GLU A 190 17.28 -6.58 -3.68
CA GLU A 190 17.55 -6.03 -2.34
C GLU A 190 16.69 -4.79 -2.02
N ASN A 191 15.41 -4.81 -2.42
CA ASN A 191 14.48 -3.67 -2.30
C ASN A 191 14.41 -3.06 -0.89
N GLY A 192 14.61 -3.85 0.17
CA GLY A 192 14.75 -3.38 1.56
C GLY A 192 15.98 -2.49 1.76
N HIS A 193 17.13 -2.86 1.19
CA HIS A 193 18.34 -2.03 1.21
C HIS A 193 18.17 -0.74 0.41
N VAL A 194 17.47 -0.81 -0.73
CA VAL A 194 17.16 0.38 -1.56
C VAL A 194 16.36 1.40 -0.75
N VAL A 195 15.25 0.98 -0.14
CA VAL A 195 14.45 1.91 0.67
C VAL A 195 15.18 2.37 1.93
N LYS A 196 16.00 1.51 2.56
CA LYS A 196 16.87 1.89 3.68
C LYS A 196 17.82 3.02 3.29
N ASN A 197 18.50 2.90 2.15
CA ASN A 197 19.45 3.90 1.67
C ASN A 197 18.77 5.23 1.36
N ALA A 198 17.58 5.20 0.75
CA ALA A 198 16.81 6.40 0.47
C ALA A 198 16.39 7.12 1.76
N VAL A 199 15.83 6.38 2.72
CA VAL A 199 15.35 6.93 4.00
C VAL A 199 16.51 7.45 4.86
N LEU A 200 17.58 6.67 5.04
CA LEU A 200 18.74 7.09 5.83
C LEU A 200 19.53 8.20 5.16
N GLY A 201 19.65 8.20 3.82
CA GLY A 201 20.30 9.28 3.09
C GLY A 201 19.61 10.62 3.31
N LEU A 202 18.27 10.63 3.23
CA LEU A 202 17.48 11.84 3.47
C LEU A 202 17.52 12.25 4.95
N ALA A 203 17.35 11.30 5.86
CA ALA A 203 17.42 11.57 7.29
C ALA A 203 18.79 12.15 7.68
N GLN A 204 19.88 11.61 7.15
CA GLN A 204 21.25 12.08 7.42
C GLN A 204 21.48 13.51 6.92
N ALA A 205 20.91 13.86 5.77
CA ALA A 205 20.98 15.22 5.24
C ALA A 205 20.16 16.22 6.06
N ARG A 206 19.09 15.77 6.74
CA ARG A 206 18.23 16.58 7.62
C ARG A 206 18.79 16.72 9.04
N SER A 207 19.16 15.60 9.67
CA SER A 207 19.59 15.53 11.06
C SER A 207 20.29 14.19 11.34
N ALA A 208 21.56 14.26 11.76
CA ALA A 208 22.33 13.08 12.16
C ALA A 208 21.68 12.33 13.34
N GLU A 209 21.03 13.04 14.26
CA GLU A 209 20.31 12.45 15.38
C GLU A 209 19.11 11.62 14.90
N LEU A 210 18.32 12.17 13.97
CA LEU A 210 17.18 11.47 13.39
C LEU A 210 17.63 10.23 12.61
N ALA A 211 18.70 10.35 11.82
CA ALA A 211 19.25 9.23 11.06
C ALA A 211 19.68 8.08 11.98
N ALA A 212 20.41 8.38 13.07
CA ALA A 212 20.83 7.39 14.06
C ALA A 212 19.64 6.73 14.77
N TRP A 213 18.59 7.51 15.07
CA TRP A 213 17.36 6.96 15.65
C TRP A 213 16.65 6.02 14.68
N ILE A 214 16.47 6.42 13.42
CA ILE A 214 15.83 5.59 12.39
C ILE A 214 16.63 4.29 12.21
N GLU A 215 17.95 4.37 12.09
CA GLU A 215 18.80 3.19 11.90
C GLU A 215 18.68 2.17 13.05
N SER A 216 18.44 2.64 14.27
CA SER A 216 18.33 1.77 15.46
C SER A 216 16.90 1.29 15.75
N HIS A 217 15.86 1.97 15.25
CA HIS A 217 14.46 1.70 15.61
C HIS A 217 13.57 1.26 14.44
N VAL A 218 14.07 1.29 13.20
CA VAL A 218 13.33 0.95 11.98
C VAL A 218 14.01 -0.21 11.26
N THR A 219 13.22 -1.19 10.82
CA THR A 219 13.71 -2.31 9.99
C THR A 219 13.24 -2.17 8.55
N PHE A 220 14.11 -2.57 7.62
CA PHE A 220 13.88 -2.51 6.17
C PHE A 220 14.08 -3.90 5.55
N PRO A 221 13.17 -4.86 5.80
CA PRO A 221 13.27 -6.19 5.22
C PRO A 221 13.20 -6.14 3.69
N SER A 222 14.02 -6.95 3.04
CA SER A 222 13.90 -7.21 1.60
C SER A 222 12.87 -8.31 1.33
N THR A 223 12.19 -8.23 0.20
CA THR A 223 11.20 -9.23 -0.23
C THR A 223 11.49 -9.68 -1.66
N MET A 224 11.01 -10.87 -1.99
CA MET A 224 10.74 -11.25 -3.37
C MET A 224 9.23 -11.33 -3.53
N VAL A 225 8.67 -10.68 -4.54
CA VAL A 225 7.23 -10.70 -4.80
C VAL A 225 7.01 -11.17 -6.22
N ASP A 226 6.11 -12.13 -6.40
CA ASP A 226 5.81 -12.65 -7.73
C ASP A 226 4.32 -12.94 -7.88
N ARG A 227 3.77 -12.35 -8.93
CA ARG A 227 2.43 -12.58 -9.47
C ARG A 227 2.24 -11.78 -10.76
N ILE A 228 1.78 -12.43 -11.81
CA ILE A 228 1.34 -11.75 -13.03
C ILE A 228 -0.01 -11.08 -12.77
N VAL A 229 0.00 -9.74 -12.84
CA VAL A 229 -1.18 -8.88 -12.67
C VAL A 229 -1.24 -7.91 -13.85
N PRO A 230 -2.02 -8.23 -14.91
CA PRO A 230 -2.23 -7.32 -16.04
C PRO A 230 -2.85 -5.99 -15.59
N ALA A 231 -2.74 -4.97 -16.44
CA ALA A 231 -3.45 -3.72 -16.21
C ALA A 231 -4.97 -3.96 -16.18
N ALA A 232 -5.70 -3.20 -15.35
CA ALA A 232 -7.15 -3.22 -15.35
C ALA A 232 -7.69 -2.58 -16.65
N THR A 233 -8.09 -3.41 -17.60
CA THR A 233 -8.75 -3.01 -18.84
C THR A 233 -10.26 -3.07 -18.67
N GLU A 234 -11.01 -2.41 -19.56
CA GLU A 234 -12.49 -2.51 -19.58
C GLU A 234 -12.94 -3.96 -19.68
N ASN A 235 -12.36 -4.74 -20.60
CA ASN A 235 -12.66 -6.17 -20.73
C ASN A 235 -12.43 -6.96 -19.43
N ALA A 236 -11.35 -6.68 -18.68
CA ALA A 236 -11.09 -7.36 -17.41
C ALA A 236 -12.12 -6.97 -16.34
N LEU A 237 -12.61 -5.72 -16.34
CA LEU A 237 -13.67 -5.27 -15.43
C LEU A 237 -15.04 -5.86 -15.82
N ASP A 238 -15.30 -6.05 -17.11
CA ASP A 238 -16.51 -6.72 -17.60
C ASP A 238 -16.54 -8.19 -17.17
N GLU A 239 -15.42 -8.92 -17.31
CA GLU A 239 -15.28 -10.30 -16.82
C GLU A 239 -15.51 -10.40 -15.31
N ILE A 240 -14.96 -9.46 -14.53
CA ILE A 240 -15.21 -9.37 -13.08
C ILE A 240 -16.70 -9.13 -12.81
N THR A 241 -17.33 -8.23 -13.57
CA THR A 241 -18.76 -7.93 -13.44
C THR A 241 -19.62 -9.16 -13.71
N GLU A 242 -19.28 -9.95 -14.73
CA GLU A 242 -19.94 -11.23 -15.04
C GLU A 242 -19.78 -12.23 -13.88
N ALA A 243 -18.56 -12.40 -13.36
CA ALA A 243 -18.28 -13.28 -12.23
C ALA A 243 -19.03 -12.87 -10.95
N LEU A 244 -19.31 -11.57 -10.79
CA LEU A 244 -20.09 -10.99 -9.69
C LEU A 244 -21.61 -10.99 -9.93
N GLY A 245 -22.10 -11.62 -11.00
CA GLY A 245 -23.54 -11.70 -11.28
C GLY A 245 -24.14 -10.39 -11.78
N GLY A 246 -23.36 -9.59 -12.50
CA GLY A 246 -23.78 -8.29 -13.05
C GLY A 246 -23.69 -7.13 -12.05
N VAL A 247 -22.89 -7.27 -10.99
CA VAL A 247 -22.52 -6.18 -10.10
C VAL A 247 -21.16 -5.64 -10.55
N ALA A 248 -21.11 -4.40 -11.01
CA ALA A 248 -19.86 -3.80 -11.43
C ALA A 248 -18.96 -3.50 -10.23
N ASP A 249 -17.66 -3.81 -10.36
CA ASP A 249 -16.64 -3.43 -9.39
C ASP A 249 -15.52 -2.63 -10.08
N PRO A 250 -15.57 -1.29 -10.04
CA PRO A 250 -14.55 -0.44 -10.66
C PRO A 250 -13.18 -0.53 -9.96
N CYS A 251 -13.12 -1.15 -8.77
CA CYS A 251 -11.90 -1.39 -8.02
C CYS A 251 -11.33 -2.79 -8.25
N GLY A 252 -11.98 -3.61 -9.07
CA GLY A 252 -11.58 -4.98 -9.37
C GLY A 252 -10.22 -5.08 -10.05
N ILE A 253 -9.59 -6.25 -9.93
CA ILE A 253 -8.37 -6.62 -10.65
C ILE A 253 -8.34 -8.11 -11.00
N ALA A 254 -7.89 -8.45 -12.21
CA ALA A 254 -7.66 -9.82 -12.64
C ALA A 254 -6.17 -10.19 -12.53
N CYS A 255 -5.87 -11.44 -12.22
CA CYS A 255 -4.51 -11.95 -12.06
C CYS A 255 -4.45 -13.46 -12.30
N GLU A 256 -3.24 -14.01 -12.46
CA GLU A 256 -3.06 -15.46 -12.46
C GLU A 256 -3.26 -16.05 -11.05
N PRO A 257 -3.51 -17.37 -10.88
CA PRO A 257 -3.68 -17.98 -9.56
C PRO A 257 -2.36 -18.15 -8.80
N PHE A 258 -1.23 -18.25 -9.52
CA PHE A 258 0.09 -18.33 -8.90
C PHE A 258 0.37 -17.07 -8.09
N ILE A 259 0.96 -17.24 -6.92
CA ILE A 259 1.38 -16.14 -6.06
C ILE A 259 2.52 -16.61 -5.16
N GLN A 260 3.54 -15.77 -5.04
CA GLN A 260 4.67 -16.00 -4.14
C GLN A 260 5.07 -14.70 -3.44
N TRP A 261 5.41 -14.82 -2.16
CA TRP A 261 5.99 -13.76 -1.33
C TRP A 261 7.04 -14.38 -0.41
#